data_AF-A0A8S3E454-F1
#
_entry.id   AF-A0A8S3E454-F1
#
_cell.length_a   1.000
_cell.length_b   1.000
_cell.length_c   1.000
_cell.angle_alpha   90.00
_cell.angle_beta   90.00
_cell.angle_gamma   90.00
#
_symmetry.space_group_name_H-M   'P 1'
#
loop_
_entity.id
_entity.type
_entity.pdbx_description
1 polymer ?
#
loop_
_entity_poly.entity_id
_entity_poly.type
_entity_poly.pdbx_seq_one_letter_code
_entity_poly.pdbx_strand_id
1 'polypeptide(L)'
;IDLKTKLIEVLRIFQSVRISALPVVDSEKKLHDVYSKFDIMHLAATRAYTNLDVPLCDILDSIHDHNTRQLITCKKTDHLFQLMDKFVTREVNRYYFDIFSTIS
;
A
#
# COMPACT_ATOMS: atom_id res chain seq x y z
N ILE A 1 -5.67 0.64 7.19
CA ILE A 1 -5.40 1.86 8.00
C ILE A 1 -6.06 3.06 7.33
N ASP A 2 -6.53 4.04 8.10
CA ASP A 2 -7.23 5.21 7.54
C ASP A 2 -6.24 6.18 6.88
N LEU A 3 -6.66 6.89 5.83
CA LEU A 3 -5.86 7.90 5.12
C LEU A 3 -5.22 8.95 6.05
N LYS A 4 -5.93 9.34 7.11
CA LYS A 4 -5.48 10.35 8.07
C LYS A 4 -4.58 9.81 9.18
N THR A 5 -4.30 8.50 9.17
CA THR A 5 -3.41 7.86 10.13
C THR A 5 -2.02 8.47 10.01
N LYS A 6 -1.40 8.87 11.13
CA LYS A 6 -0.09 9.52 11.11
C LYS A 6 1.02 8.52 10.77
N LEU A 7 2.05 8.96 10.03
CA LEU A 7 3.17 8.10 9.64
C LEU A 7 3.79 7.38 10.84
N ILE A 8 3.98 8.08 11.97
CA ILE A 8 4.56 7.47 13.18
C ILE A 8 3.77 6.24 13.67
N GLU A 9 2.44 6.26 13.57
CA GLU A 9 1.59 5.14 13.98
C GLU A 9 1.73 3.97 13.02
N VAL A 10 1.80 4.26 11.73
CA VAL A 10 2.04 3.26 10.66
C VAL A 10 3.39 2.56 10.86
N LEU A 11 4.45 3.32 11.16
CA LEU A 11 5.77 2.76 11.44
C LEU A 11 5.78 1.87 12.70
N ARG A 12 5.03 2.23 13.74
CA ARG A 12 4.84 1.38 14.94
C ARG A 12 4.13 0.07 14.60
N ILE A 13 3.15 0.09 13.68
CA ILE A 13 2.50 -1.15 13.21
C ILE A 13 3.52 -2.05 12.51
N PHE A 14 4.37 -1.51 11.63
CA PHE A 14 5.42 -2.30 10.97
C PHE A 14 6.48 -2.86 11.93
N GLN A 15 6.72 -2.22 13.06
CA GLN A 15 7.61 -2.72 14.11
C GLN A 15 6.96 -3.83 14.93
N SER A 16 5.66 -3.70 15.24
CA SER A 16 4.92 -4.64 16.08
C SER A 16 4.42 -5.88 15.31
N VAL A 17 4.17 -5.76 14.01
CA VAL A 17 3.62 -6.82 13.17
C VAL A 17 4.54 -7.10 11.98
N ARG A 18 4.82 -8.39 11.72
CA ARG A 18 5.63 -8.83 10.57
C ARG A 18 4.83 -8.82 9.27
N ILE A 19 4.53 -7.63 8.78
CA ILE A 19 3.89 -7.41 7.47
C ILE A 19 4.85 -6.67 6.52
N SER A 20 4.65 -6.87 5.22
CA SER A 20 5.41 -6.19 4.16
C SER A 20 4.72 -4.92 3.67
N ALA A 21 3.40 -4.86 3.79
CA ALA A 21 2.58 -3.74 3.38
C ALA A 21 1.29 -3.62 4.19
N LEU A 22 0.71 -2.43 4.20
CA LEU A 22 -0.53 -2.07 4.86
C LEU A 22 -1.53 -1.53 3.84
N PRO A 23 -2.77 -2.04 3.80
CA PRO A 23 -3.82 -1.45 2.99
C PRO A 23 -4.25 -0.13 3.62
N VAL A 24 -4.30 0.91 2.80
CA VAL A 24 -4.80 2.24 3.14
C VAL A 24 -6.21 2.33 2.56
N VAL A 25 -7.18 2.59 3.43
CA VAL A 25 -8.60 2.62 3.07
C VAL A 25 -9.16 4.00 3.36
N ASP A 26 -10.19 4.37 2.61
CA ASP A 26 -10.98 5.58 2.85
C ASP A 26 -12.03 5.40 3.97
N SER A 27 -12.84 6.43 4.18
CA SER A 27 -13.92 6.42 5.17
C SER A 27 -15.01 5.37 4.89
N GLU A 28 -15.16 4.96 3.62
CA GLU A 28 -16.12 3.94 3.19
C GLU A 28 -15.50 2.52 3.25
N LYS A 29 -14.30 2.38 3.81
CA LYS A 29 -13.53 1.12 3.89
C LYS A 29 -13.13 0.56 2.53
N LYS A 30 -13.15 1.38 1.48
CA LYS A 30 -12.66 0.98 0.16
C LYS A 30 -11.15 1.14 0.11
N LEU A 31 -10.47 0.19 -0.55
CA LEU A 31 -9.02 0.24 -0.75
C LEU A 31 -8.66 1.46 -1.59
N HIS A 32 -7.90 2.38 -0.99
CA HIS A 32 -7.39 3.59 -1.63
C HIS A 32 -5.96 3.36 -2.16
N ASP A 33 -5.05 2.87 -1.32
CA ASP A 33 -3.67 2.56 -1.71
C ASP A 33 -3.06 1.50 -0.78
N VAL A 34 -1.79 1.18 -0.99
CA VAL A 34 -0.98 0.29 -0.18
C VAL A 34 0.33 0.99 0.18
N TYR A 35 0.61 1.09 1.48
CA TYR A 35 1.89 1.61 1.99
C TYR A 35 2.78 0.44 2.43
N SER A 36 4.02 0.40 1.98
CA SER A 36 4.90 -0.76 2.13
C SER A 36 6.27 -0.44 2.71
N LYS A 37 7.00 -1.48 3.12
CA LYS A 37 8.39 -1.35 3.56
C LYS A 37 9.31 -0.73 2.51
N PHE A 38 9.02 -0.90 1.22
CA PHE A 38 9.78 -0.21 0.19
C PHE A 38 9.46 1.28 0.16
N ASP A 39 8.23 1.70 0.46
CA ASP A 39 7.90 3.13 0.60
C ASP A 39 8.63 3.75 1.79
N ILE A 40 8.84 2.99 2.86
CA ILE A 40 9.70 3.39 3.98
C ILE A 40 11.15 3.57 3.53
N MET A 41 11.69 2.64 2.73
CA MET A 41 13.05 2.75 2.18
C MET A 41 13.20 3.95 1.25
N HIS A 42 12.20 4.19 0.38
CA HIS A 42 12.18 5.34 -0.51
C HIS A 42 12.15 6.66 0.29
N LEU A 43 11.29 6.75 1.30
CA LEU A 43 11.18 7.89 2.20
C LEU A 43 12.47 8.12 3.01
N ALA A 44 13.17 7.06 3.39
CA ALA A 44 14.50 7.14 3.99
C ALA A 44 15.57 7.66 3.02
N ALA A 45 15.54 7.21 1.76
CA ALA A 45 16.49 7.62 0.73
C ALA A 45 16.31 9.11 0.34
N THR A 46 15.06 9.60 0.28
CA THR A 46 14.74 11.00 -0.06
C THR A 46 14.89 11.95 1.14
N ARG A 47 15.27 11.44 2.32
CA ARG A 47 15.34 12.21 3.59
C ARG A 47 14.03 12.91 3.97
N ALA A 48 12.89 12.39 3.50
CA ALA A 48 11.57 12.97 3.74
C ALA A 48 10.93 12.55 5.08
N TYR A 49 11.65 11.83 5.95
CA TYR A 49 11.20 11.45 7.30
C TYR A 49 11.35 12.55 8.36
N THR A 50 11.64 13.79 7.97
CA THR A 50 11.85 14.91 8.91
C THR A 50 10.60 15.23 9.73
N ASN A 51 9.41 14.91 9.21
CA ASN A 51 8.15 15.04 9.92
C ASN A 51 7.37 13.72 9.91
N LEU A 52 7.32 13.05 11.07
CA LEU A 52 6.58 11.80 11.25
C LEU A 52 5.13 12.03 11.70
N ASP A 53 4.76 13.28 12.00
CA ASP A 53 3.43 13.67 12.46
C ASP A 53 2.50 14.11 11.32
N VAL A 54 2.82 13.70 10.09
CA VAL A 54 2.02 13.94 8.90
C VAL A 54 1.03 12.79 8.66
N PRO A 55 -0.16 13.08 8.10
CA PRO A 55 -1.06 12.08 7.55
C PRO A 55 -0.37 11.20 6.49
N LEU A 56 -0.75 9.92 6.45
CA LEU A 56 -0.19 8.98 5.47
C LEU A 56 -0.57 9.34 4.03
N CYS A 57 -1.76 9.89 3.80
CA CYS A 57 -2.21 10.33 2.46
C CYS A 57 -1.23 11.33 1.83
N ASP A 58 -0.79 12.33 2.58
CA ASP A 58 0.11 13.37 2.09
C ASP A 58 1.45 12.79 1.65
N ILE A 59 1.92 11.76 2.36
CA ILE A 59 3.13 11.04 1.96
C ILE A 59 2.89 10.28 0.67
N LEU A 60 1.81 9.51 0.59
CA LEU A 60 1.50 8.69 -0.59
C LEU A 60 1.41 9.56 -1.84
N ASP A 61 0.75 10.71 -1.76
CA ASP A 61 0.65 11.67 -2.86
C ASP A 61 2.02 12.21 -3.31
N SER A 62 3.00 12.27 -2.41
CA SER A 62 4.36 12.74 -2.73
C SER A 62 5.26 11.68 -3.37
N ILE A 63 5.01 10.39 -3.10
CA ILE A 63 5.87 9.27 -3.55
C ILE A 63 5.23 8.42 -4.64
N HIS A 64 3.90 8.45 -4.77
CA HIS A 64 3.17 7.71 -5.77
C HIS A 64 2.63 8.66 -6.82
N ASP A 65 3.04 8.46 -8.07
CA ASP A 65 2.36 9.06 -9.20
C ASP A 65 1.09 8.26 -9.51
N HIS A 66 -0.05 8.88 -9.25
CA HIS A 66 -1.39 8.32 -9.48
C HIS A 66 -1.64 7.90 -10.94
N ASN A 67 -0.88 8.43 -11.90
CA ASN A 67 -1.03 8.06 -13.31
C ASN A 67 -0.33 6.74 -13.66
N THR A 68 0.71 6.37 -12.92
CA THR A 68 1.55 5.20 -13.22
C THR A 68 1.36 4.06 -12.23
N ARG A 69 0.80 4.33 -11.05
CA ARG A 69 0.56 3.32 -10.04
C ARG A 69 -0.78 2.61 -10.25
N GLN A 70 -0.71 1.30 -10.49
CA GLN A 70 -1.90 0.44 -10.55
C GLN A 70 -1.86 -0.58 -9.43
N LEU A 71 -2.91 -0.60 -8.61
CA LEU A 71 -3.11 -1.64 -7.61
C LEU A 71 -3.69 -2.88 -8.29
N ILE A 72 -3.06 -4.03 -8.07
CA ILE A 72 -3.61 -5.32 -8.48
C ILE A 72 -4.40 -5.88 -7.29
N THR A 73 -5.68 -6.13 -7.50
CA THR A 73 -6.54 -6.79 -6.53
C THR A 73 -7.05 -8.11 -7.09
N CYS A 74 -7.38 -9.03 -6.17
CA CYS A 74 -8.00 -10.30 -6.49
C CYS A 74 -9.18 -10.57 -5.56
N LYS A 75 -10.12 -11.39 -6.04
CA LYS A 75 -11.25 -11.89 -5.25
C LYS A 75 -10.97 -13.31 -4.76
N LYS A 76 -11.69 -13.78 -3.72
CA LYS A 76 -11.64 -15.20 -3.29
C LYS A 76 -11.95 -16.18 -4.40
N THR A 77 -12.78 -15.75 -5.33
CA THR A 77 -13.27 -16.53 -6.46
C THR A 77 -12.31 -16.54 -7.63
N ASP A 78 -11.26 -15.72 -7.61
CA ASP A 78 -10.28 -15.70 -8.69
C ASP A 78 -9.42 -16.96 -8.64
N HIS A 79 -9.22 -17.58 -9.80
CA HIS A 79 -8.34 -18.73 -9.92
C HIS A 79 -6.87 -18.31 -10.00
N LEU A 80 -5.97 -19.14 -9.48
CA LEU A 80 -4.52 -18.87 -9.51
C LEU A 80 -4.01 -18.56 -10.92
N PHE A 81 -4.52 -19.25 -11.94
CA PHE A 81 -4.15 -19.01 -13.33
C PHE A 81 -4.47 -17.57 -13.78
N GLN A 82 -5.65 -17.05 -13.44
CA GLN A 82 -6.04 -15.67 -13.78
C GLN A 82 -5.17 -14.65 -13.06
N LEU A 83 -4.73 -14.98 -11.84
CA LEU A 83 -3.83 -14.15 -11.07
C LEU A 83 -2.41 -14.15 -11.66
N MET A 84 -1.90 -15.32 -12.05
CA MET A 84 -0.61 -15.46 -12.72
C MET A 84 -0.56 -14.72 -14.05
N ASP A 85 -1.63 -14.80 -14.85
CA ASP A 85 -1.75 -14.05 -16.10
C ASP A 85 -1.64 -12.53 -15.85
N LYS A 86 -2.41 -12.00 -14.88
CA LYS A 86 -2.32 -10.58 -14.47
C LYS A 86 -0.90 -10.13 -14.08
N PHE A 87 -0.08 -11.02 -13.52
CA PHE A 87 1.31 -10.72 -13.15
C PHE A 87 2.26 -10.71 -14.34
N VAL A 88 2.01 -11.55 -15.34
CA VAL A 88 2.90 -11.68 -16.51
C VAL A 88 2.59 -10.60 -17.56
N THR A 89 1.33 -10.22 -17.73
CA THR A 89 0.94 -9.27 -18.80
C THR A 89 1.21 -7.80 -18.46
N ARG A 90 1.48 -7.47 -17.19
CA ARG A 90 1.64 -6.07 -16.79
C ARG A 90 3.09 -5.78 -16.44
N GLU A 91 3.70 -4.81 -17.12
CA GLU A 91 4.99 -4.23 -16.71
C GLU A 91 4.78 -3.31 -15.50
N VAL A 92 4.45 -3.89 -14.34
CA VAL A 92 4.29 -3.11 -13.11
C VAL A 92 5.59 -3.17 -12.33
N ASN A 93 6.15 -2.01 -12.01
CA ASN A 93 7.37 -1.92 -11.20
C ASN A 93 7.18 -2.46 -9.77
N ARG A 94 5.93 -2.61 -9.29
CA ARG A 94 5.59 -3.03 -7.92
C ARG A 94 4.26 -3.78 -7.85
N TYR A 95 4.26 -4.95 -7.25
CA TYR A 95 3.07 -5.77 -7.01
C TYR A 95 2.70 -5.75 -5.53
N TYR A 96 1.44 -5.42 -5.22
CA TYR A 96 0.90 -5.56 -3.88
C TYR A 96 -0.18 -6.64 -3.90
N PHE A 97 0.06 -7.71 -3.16
CA PHE A 97 -0.93 -8.75 -2.96
C PHE A 97 -1.80 -8.36 -1.77
N ASP A 98 -3.09 -8.17 -2.02
CA ASP A 98 -4.08 -8.24 -0.97
C ASP A 98 -4.48 -9.71 -0.76
N ILE A 99 -4.21 -10.25 0.43
CA ILE A 99 -4.77 -11.55 0.89
C ILE A 99 -5.99 -11.34 1.80
N PHE A 100 -6.43 -10.10 2.03
CA PHE A 100 -7.65 -9.79 2.77
C PHE A 100 -8.87 -9.84 1.89
N SER A 101 -9.16 -11.06 1.52
CA SER A 101 -10.52 -11.41 1.24
C SER A 101 -11.32 -11.51 2.54
N THR A 102 -11.70 -10.38 3.16
CA THR A 102 -12.85 -10.28 4.09
C THR A 102 -13.21 -8.80 4.26
N ILE A 103 -13.86 -8.21 3.27
CA ILE A 103 -14.89 -7.20 3.53
C ILE A 103 -16.07 -7.65 2.68
N SER A 104 -17.05 -8.22 3.38
CA SER A 104 -18.40 -8.44 2.87
C SER A 104 -19.23 -7.18 3.09
#